data_AF-A0AAV6ZHG7-F1
#
_entry.id   AF-A0AAV6ZHG7-F1
#
_cell.length_a   1.000
_cell.length_b   1.000
_cell.length_c   1.000
_cell.angle_alpha   90.00
_cell.angle_beta   90.00
_cell.angle_gamma   90.00
#
_symmetry.space_group_name_H-M   'P 1'
#
loop_
_entity.id
_entity.type
_entity.pdbx_description
1 polymer ?
#
loop_
_entity_poly.entity_id
_entity_poly.type
_entity_poly.pdbx_seq_one_letter_code
_entity_poly.pdbx_strand_id
1 'polypeptide(L)'
;MKKKYGPVFTLYFGSKPGVVISGYKAIKEALVNQNDMFGDRGDYPAFSNFLGDHDISFANGDGWKHRRHFALTTLRHFGMGKRSVEEKILEEAQYLIKELKETKGKTMETLGNTLHCFLWFSLLKI
;
A
#
# COMPACT_ATOMS: atom_id res chain seq x y z
N MET A 1 5.21 -12.72 -23.12
CA MET A 1 4.89 -11.35 -23.63
C MET A 1 6.13 -10.52 -23.91
N LYS A 2 6.96 -10.17 -22.91
CA LYS A 2 8.21 -9.38 -23.13
C LYS A 2 9.12 -9.91 -24.26
N LYS A 3 9.36 -11.23 -24.30
CA LYS A 3 10.21 -11.85 -25.34
C LYS A 3 9.67 -11.68 -26.77
N LYS A 4 8.35 -11.52 -26.94
CA LYS A 4 7.68 -11.45 -28.24
C LYS A 4 7.38 -10.02 -28.68
N TYR A 5 7.00 -9.16 -27.73
CA TYR A 5 6.53 -7.79 -28.02
C TYR A 5 7.49 -6.69 -27.54
N GLY A 6 8.60 -7.07 -26.90
CA GLY A 6 9.57 -6.12 -26.37
C GLY A 6 9.24 -5.63 -24.95
N PRO A 7 10.02 -4.66 -24.44
CA PRO A 7 9.91 -4.16 -23.07
C PRO A 7 8.67 -3.30 -22.81
N VAL A 8 8.05 -2.71 -23.83
CA VAL A 8 6.85 -1.88 -23.70
C VAL A 8 5.80 -2.41 -24.68
N PHE A 9 4.64 -2.78 -24.18
CA PHE A 9 3.54 -3.32 -25.00
C PHE A 9 2.19 -3.02 -24.38
N THR A 10 1.15 -2.96 -25.22
CA THR A 10 -0.23 -2.71 -24.77
C THR A 10 -0.98 -4.02 -24.60
N LEU A 11 -1.70 -4.15 -23.47
CA LEU A 11 -2.69 -5.20 -23.22
C LEU A 11 -4.07 -4.56 -23.11
N TYR A 12 -5.11 -5.29 -23.51
CA TYR A 12 -6.49 -4.87 -23.31
C TYR A 12 -7.09 -5.61 -22.12
N PHE A 13 -7.50 -4.86 -21.10
CA PHE A 13 -8.22 -5.35 -19.94
C PHE A 13 -9.72 -5.11 -20.17
N GLY A 14 -10.36 -6.06 -20.84
CA GLY A 14 -11.71 -5.85 -21.39
C GLY A 14 -11.66 -4.75 -22.46
N SER A 15 -12.44 -3.69 -22.28
CA SER A 15 -12.45 -2.53 -23.19
C SER A 15 -11.38 -1.48 -22.88
N LYS A 16 -10.69 -1.57 -21.74
CA LYS A 16 -9.68 -0.58 -21.33
C LYS A 16 -8.27 -1.01 -21.77
N PRO A 17 -7.55 -0.24 -22.60
CA PRO A 17 -6.15 -0.52 -22.90
C PRO A 17 -5.27 -0.17 -21.68
N GLY A 18 -4.24 -0.97 -21.44
CA GLY A 18 -3.22 -0.74 -20.42
C GLY A 18 -1.82 -0.99 -20.99
N VAL A 19 -0.92 -0.02 -20.80
CA VAL A 19 0.47 -0.13 -21.24
C VAL A 19 1.28 -0.86 -20.17
N VAL A 20 1.91 -1.96 -20.54
CA VAL A 20 2.81 -2.73 -19.69
C VAL A 20 4.24 -2.31 -19.99
N ILE A 21 4.92 -1.80 -18.97
CA ILE A 21 6.33 -1.40 -19.02
C ILE A 21 7.15 -2.44 -18.25
N SER A 22 8.08 -3.09 -18.94
CA SER A 22 8.86 -4.21 -18.44
C SER A 22 10.35 -4.02 -18.65
N GLY A 23 11.11 -4.16 -17.56
CA GLY A 23 12.57 -4.05 -17.56
C GLY A 23 13.04 -2.72 -16.97
N TYR A 24 14.15 -2.79 -16.24
CA TYR A 24 14.64 -1.70 -15.40
C TYR A 24 14.77 -0.37 -16.14
N LYS A 25 15.41 -0.36 -17.32
CA LYS A 25 15.62 0.87 -18.10
C LYS A 25 14.30 1.56 -18.46
N ALA A 26 13.31 0.80 -18.93
CA ALA A 26 12.01 1.33 -19.34
C ALA A 26 11.18 1.79 -18.12
N ILE A 27 11.24 1.06 -17.01
CA ILE A 27 10.57 1.43 -15.76
C ILE A 27 11.17 2.72 -15.18
N LYS A 28 12.50 2.83 -15.14
CA LYS A 28 13.19 4.04 -14.65
C LYS A 28 12.86 5.24 -15.52
N GLU A 29 12.88 5.08 -16.84
CA GLU A 29 12.52 6.15 -17.77
C GLU A 29 11.10 6.67 -17.51
N ALA A 30 10.12 5.77 -17.43
CA ALA A 30 8.72 6.17 -17.24
C ALA A 30 8.45 6.75 -15.83
N LEU A 31 8.82 6.03 -14.78
CA LEU A 31 8.40 6.36 -13.41
C LEU A 31 9.31 7.36 -12.70
N VAL A 32 10.56 7.55 -13.15
CA VAL A 32 11.52 8.46 -12.52
C VAL A 32 11.81 9.65 -13.43
N ASN A 33 12.23 9.40 -14.67
CA ASN A 33 12.62 10.50 -15.58
C ASN A 33 11.42 11.27 -16.12
N GLN A 34 10.26 10.61 -16.25
CA GLN A 34 9.00 11.19 -16.74
C GLN A 34 7.90 11.15 -15.67
N ASN A 35 8.28 11.32 -14.41
CA ASN A 35 7.37 11.19 -13.26
C ASN A 35 6.17 12.15 -13.30
N ASP A 36 6.28 13.31 -13.94
CA ASP A 36 5.19 14.27 -14.08
C ASP A 36 4.08 13.72 -14.99
N MET A 37 4.42 12.86 -15.95
CA MET A 37 3.44 12.23 -16.85
C MET A 37 2.92 10.89 -16.34
N PHE A 38 3.75 10.13 -15.62
CA PHE A 38 3.41 8.79 -15.11
C PHE A 38 3.16 8.75 -13.59
N GLY A 39 3.08 9.91 -12.94
CA GLY A 39 2.96 10.03 -11.49
C GLY A 39 1.56 9.72 -10.96
N ASP A 40 0.55 9.81 -11.82
CA ASP A 40 -0.84 9.56 -11.50
C ASP A 40 -1.13 8.07 -11.26
N ARG A 41 -2.27 7.82 -10.61
CA ARG A 41 -2.82 6.50 -10.29
C ARG A 41 -3.86 6.12 -11.33
N GLY A 42 -3.83 4.85 -11.73
CA GLY A 42 -4.84 4.30 -12.64
C GLY A 42 -6.24 4.37 -12.04
N ASP A 43 -7.24 4.42 -12.92
CA ASP A 43 -8.64 4.34 -12.53
C ASP A 43 -8.99 2.88 -12.15
N TYR A 44 -9.21 2.66 -10.86
CA TYR A 44 -9.64 1.38 -10.31
C TYR A 44 -11.00 1.53 -9.61
N PRO A 45 -12.12 1.31 -10.32
CA PRO A 45 -13.48 1.56 -9.81
C PRO A 45 -13.80 0.86 -8.48
N ALA A 46 -13.24 -0.33 -8.26
CA ALA A 46 -13.42 -1.06 -7.01
C ALA A 46 -12.83 -0.31 -5.80
N PHE A 47 -11.68 0.35 -5.96
CA PHE A 47 -11.03 1.10 -4.89
C PHE A 47 -11.59 2.51 -4.75
N SER A 48 -11.88 3.19 -5.85
CA SER A 48 -12.45 4.54 -5.81
C SER A 48 -13.81 4.55 -5.11
N ASN A 49 -14.66 3.55 -5.36
CA ASN A 49 -15.97 3.46 -4.71
C ASN A 49 -15.90 3.12 -3.22
N PHE A 50 -14.86 2.37 -2.80
CA PHE A 50 -14.70 1.95 -1.41
C PHE A 50 -14.01 3.03 -0.56
N LEU A 51 -12.98 3.67 -1.10
CA LEU A 51 -12.15 4.65 -0.37
C LEU A 51 -12.65 6.10 -0.54
N GLY A 52 -13.45 6.35 -1.58
CA GLY A 52 -13.92 7.69 -1.94
C GLY A 52 -12.81 8.61 -2.47
N ASP A 53 -13.19 9.84 -2.81
CA ASP A 53 -12.31 10.80 -3.51
C ASP A 53 -11.21 11.44 -2.63
N HIS A 54 -11.22 11.14 -1.33
CA HIS A 54 -10.34 11.75 -0.33
C HIS A 54 -9.17 10.84 0.09
N ASP A 55 -8.97 9.73 -0.59
CA ASP A 55 -7.95 8.77 -0.23
C ASP A 55 -6.52 9.28 -0.56
N ILE A 56 -5.51 8.55 -0.07
CA ILE A 56 -4.07 8.87 -0.22
C ILE A 56 -3.38 7.88 -1.18
N SER A 57 -4.03 6.77 -1.52
CA SER A 57 -3.44 5.63 -2.24
C SER A 57 -3.71 5.67 -3.75
N PHE A 58 -4.95 5.92 -4.15
CA PHE A 58 -5.50 5.86 -5.51
C PHE A 58 -6.03 7.22 -6.02
N ALA A 59 -6.17 8.23 -5.16
CA ALA A 59 -6.51 9.59 -5.59
C ALA A 59 -5.41 10.25 -6.44
N ASN A 60 -5.81 11.24 -7.24
CA ASN A 60 -4.95 12.04 -8.12
C ASN A 60 -5.12 13.55 -7.87
N GLY A 61 -4.29 14.36 -8.54
CA GLY A 61 -4.38 15.81 -8.52
C GLY A 61 -3.79 16.48 -7.27
N ASP A 62 -3.94 17.79 -7.18
CA ASP A 62 -3.27 18.57 -6.13
C ASP A 62 -3.81 18.26 -4.73
N GLY A 63 -5.09 17.91 -4.60
CA GLY A 63 -5.65 17.46 -3.33
C GLY A 63 -4.94 16.23 -2.77
N TRP A 64 -4.62 15.25 -3.63
CA TRP A 64 -3.82 14.08 -3.26
C TRP A 64 -2.40 14.47 -2.84
N LYS A 65 -1.73 15.36 -3.59
CA LYS A 65 -0.37 15.83 -3.24
C LYS A 65 -0.33 16.46 -1.84
N HIS A 66 -1.31 17.31 -1.51
CA HIS A 66 -1.41 17.95 -0.20
C HIS A 66 -1.63 16.92 0.92
N ARG A 67 -2.59 16.00 0.76
CA ARG A 67 -2.85 14.95 1.76
C ARG A 67 -1.66 14.03 1.96
N ARG A 68 -1.00 13.62 0.88
CA ARG A 68 0.22 12.81 0.92
C ARG A 68 1.34 13.53 1.67
N HIS A 69 1.55 14.81 1.37
CA HIS A 69 2.56 15.62 2.05
C HIS A 69 2.25 15.70 3.56
N PHE A 70 1.02 16.07 3.93
CA PHE A 70 0.58 16.14 5.32
C PHE A 70 0.76 14.82 6.06
N ALA A 71 0.34 13.70 5.46
CA ALA A 71 0.45 12.37 6.07
C ALA A 71 1.91 11.96 6.29
N LEU A 72 2.78 12.14 5.28
CA LEU A 72 4.20 11.80 5.41
C LEU A 72 4.92 12.67 6.45
N THR A 73 4.61 13.96 6.49
CA THR A 73 5.15 14.88 7.50
C THR A 73 4.70 14.45 8.90
N THR A 74 3.41 14.20 9.07
CA THR A 74 2.83 13.74 10.34
C THR A 74 3.44 12.40 10.80
N LEU A 75 3.59 11.43 9.89
CA LEU A 75 4.22 10.14 10.21
C LEU A 75 5.68 10.30 10.67
N ARG A 76 6.45 11.19 10.03
CA ARG A 76 7.82 11.50 10.47
C ARG A 76 7.85 12.17 11.85
N HIS A 77 6.89 13.04 12.14
CA HIS A 77 6.73 13.63 13.48
C HIS A 77 6.43 12.57 14.53
N PHE A 78 5.57 11.59 14.22
CA PHE A 78 5.30 10.43 15.07
C PHE A 78 6.44 9.41 15.18
N GLY A 79 7.57 9.68 14.52
CA GLY A 79 8.79 8.87 14.65
C GLY A 79 8.95 7.80 13.58
N MET A 80 8.20 7.84 12.47
CA MET A 80 8.48 6.98 11.31
C MET A 80 9.92 7.18 10.85
N GLY A 81 10.67 6.07 10.78
CA GLY A 81 12.11 6.09 10.47
C GLY A 81 13.02 6.43 11.67
N LYS A 82 12.48 6.51 12.89
CA LYS A 82 13.24 6.67 14.13
C LYS A 82 13.16 5.40 14.98
N ARG A 83 14.11 5.25 15.90
CA ARG A 83 14.20 4.15 16.87
C ARG A 83 12.92 3.96 17.71
N SER A 84 12.20 5.04 18.01
CA SER A 84 10.95 4.97 18.79
C SER A 84 9.84 4.16 18.11
N VAL A 85 9.80 4.13 16.77
CA VAL A 85 8.84 3.27 16.04
C VAL A 85 9.39 1.85 15.88
N GLU A 86 10.70 1.70 15.71
CA GLU A 86 11.35 0.38 15.71
C GLU A 86 11.07 -0.40 16.99
N GLU A 87 11.18 0.24 18.16
CA GLU A 87 10.88 -0.37 19.45
C GLU A 87 9.43 -0.87 19.55
N LYS A 88 8.47 -0.08 19.05
CA LYS A 88 7.06 -0.49 18.97
C LYS A 88 6.86 -1.67 18.01
N ILE A 89 7.53 -1.68 16.86
CA ILE A 89 7.44 -2.80 15.91
C ILE A 89 7.98 -4.09 16.56
N LEU A 90 9.08 -4.00 17.30
CA LEU A 90 9.65 -5.14 18.02
C LEU A 90 8.73 -5.65 19.14
N GLU A 91 8.10 -4.73 19.87
CA GLU A 91 7.09 -5.05 20.88
C GLU A 91 5.90 -5.82 20.26
N GLU A 92 5.30 -5.30 19.18
CA GLU A 92 4.21 -5.98 18.47
C GLU A 92 4.63 -7.33 17.88
N ALA A 93 5.87 -7.45 17.40
CA ALA A 93 6.40 -8.73 16.93
C ALA A 93 6.53 -9.76 18.06
N GLN A 94 6.91 -9.33 19.27
CA GLN A 94 6.95 -10.21 20.45
C GLN A 94 5.56 -10.68 20.84
N TYR A 95 4.56 -9.79 20.81
CA TYR A 95 3.16 -10.16 21.04
C TYR A 95 2.67 -11.17 20.00
N LEU A 96 2.95 -10.94 18.71
CA LEU A 96 2.59 -11.88 17.64
C LEU A 96 3.23 -13.26 17.84
N ILE A 97 4.51 -13.33 18.22
CA ILE A 97 5.20 -14.61 18.49
C ILE A 97 4.54 -15.35 19.67
N LYS A 98 4.13 -14.62 20.70
CA LYS A 98 3.46 -15.19 21.87
C LYS A 98 2.13 -15.84 21.47
N GLU A 99 1.27 -15.11 20.75
CA GLU A 99 -0.03 -15.61 20.26
C GLU A 99 0.13 -16.85 19.37
N LEU A 100 1.12 -16.84 18.46
CA LEU A 100 1.40 -17.99 17.60
C LEU A 100 1.82 -19.23 18.40
N LYS A 101 2.60 -19.07 19.47
CA LYS A 101 2.99 -20.18 20.36
C LYS A 101 1.78 -20.73 21.13
N GLU A 102 0.89 -19.87 21.59
CA GLU A 102 -0.33 -20.25 22.31
C GLU A 102 -1.33 -21.02 21.45
N THR A 103 -1.31 -20.77 20.14
CA THR A 103 -2.12 -21.50 19.15
C THR A 103 -1.70 -22.99 19.03
N LYS A 104 -0.52 -23.38 19.54
CA LYS A 104 -0.01 -24.77 19.61
C LYS A 104 -0.15 -25.55 18.29
N GLY A 105 0.03 -24.89 17.15
CA GLY A 105 -0.05 -25.51 15.82
C GLY A 105 -1.46 -25.86 15.35
N LYS A 106 -2.52 -25.38 16.03
CA LYS A 106 -3.88 -25.45 15.50
C LYS A 106 -4.02 -24.53 14.29
N THR A 107 -4.82 -24.93 13.31
CA THR A 107 -5.13 -24.10 12.14
C THR A 107 -5.83 -22.82 12.60
N MET A 108 -5.20 -21.68 12.39
CA MET A 108 -5.85 -20.38 12.56
C MET A 108 -6.78 -20.16 11.37
N GLU A 109 -8.09 -20.08 11.60
CA GLU A 109 -9.01 -19.55 10.60
C GLU A 109 -8.86 -18.02 10.55
N THR A 110 -8.16 -17.53 9.52
CA THR A 110 -7.77 -16.12 9.39
C THR A 110 -8.89 -15.19 8.92
N LEU A 111 -10.12 -15.67 8.72
CA LEU A 111 -11.17 -14.91 8.01
C LEU A 111 -12.34 -14.41 8.88
N GLY A 112 -12.39 -14.73 10.19
CA GLY A 112 -13.43 -14.21 11.10
C GLY A 112 -12.97 -13.08 12.03
N ASN A 113 -11.68 -13.03 12.37
CA ASN A 113 -11.18 -12.26 13.54
C ASN A 113 -10.32 -11.03 13.20
N THR A 114 -10.31 -10.56 11.95
CA THR A 114 -9.64 -9.31 11.61
C THR A 114 -10.30 -8.12 12.31
N LEU A 115 -11.63 -8.15 12.49
CA LEU A 115 -12.36 -7.16 13.29
C LEU A 115 -12.00 -7.24 14.79
N HIS A 116 -11.66 -8.42 15.31
CA HIS A 116 -11.23 -8.57 16.70
C HIS A 116 -9.84 -7.97 16.94
N CYS A 117 -8.92 -8.06 15.97
CA CYS A 117 -7.63 -7.39 16.07
C CYS A 117 -7.78 -5.86 16.01
N PHE A 118 -8.66 -5.33 15.14
CA PHE A 118 -8.97 -3.89 15.13
C PHE A 118 -9.67 -3.42 16.41
N LEU A 119 -10.61 -4.21 16.96
CA LEU A 119 -11.30 -3.89 18.22
C LEU A 119 -10.39 -4.00 19.45
N TRP A 120 -9.43 -4.94 19.47
CA TRP A 120 -8.45 -5.05 20.55
C TRP A 120 -7.49 -3.86 20.58
N PHE A 121 -7.05 -3.37 19.41
CA PHE A 121 -6.27 -2.13 19.32
C PHE A 121 -7.05 -0.89 19.76
N SER A 122 -8.38 -0.85 19.60
CA SER A 122 -9.22 0.24 20.08
C SER A 122 -9.56 0.17 21.58
N LEU A 123 -9.51 -1.01 22.21
CA LEU A 123 -9.88 -1.18 23.63
C LEU A 123 -8.71 -1.14 24.62
N LEU A 124 -7.45 -1.14 24.16
CA LEU A 124 -6.29 -1.08 25.06
C LEU A 124 -5.45 0.22 24.99
N LYS A 125 -6.03 1.31 24.46
CA LYS A 125 -5.52 2.68 24.66
C LYS A 125 -6.64 3.70 24.86
N ILE A 126 -7.40 3.52 25.95
CA ILE A 126 -7.83 4.59 26.87
C ILE A 126 -7.49 4.11 28.28
#